data_AF-A0A966SEH7-F1
#
_entry.id   AF-A0A966SEH7-F1
#
_cell.length_a   1.000
_cell.length_b   1.000
_cell.length_c   1.000
_cell.angle_alpha   90.00
_cell.angle_beta   90.00
_cell.angle_gamma   90.00
#
_symmetry.space_group_name_H-M   'P 1'
#
loop_
_entity.id
_entity.type
_entity.pdbx_description
1 polymer ?
#
loop_
_entity_poly.entity_id
_entity_poly.type
_entity_poly.pdbx_seq_one_letter_code
_entity_poly.pdbx_strand_id
1 'polypeptide(L)'
;MANLSDGTVNGQRAAMRTGVLPPGRRRLLHGVALGTWSTGAVWLVFHYFVRVVDEFGFDNPHPQQRWWLIGHAVFSFAAVWLFGTLWSDHVVRGWKAGMRKPSGGTLFGVLVWLTISGCALYYLGSDEWRSWTSLAH
;
A
#
# COMPACT_ATOMS: atom_id res chain seq x y z
N MET A 1 57.42 -25.00 11.19
CA MET A 1 56.24 -24.44 11.87
C MET A 1 55.97 -23.04 11.35
N ALA A 2 55.01 -22.88 10.44
CA ALA A 2 54.35 -21.60 10.17
C ALA A 2 53.03 -21.91 9.44
N ASN A 3 51.92 -21.61 10.11
CA ASN A 3 50.55 -21.93 9.73
C ASN A 3 50.04 -20.89 8.73
N LEU A 4 49.69 -21.30 7.50
CA LEU A 4 49.27 -20.42 6.39
C LEU A 4 47.81 -20.64 5.95
N SER A 5 46.89 -21.03 6.84
CA SER A 5 45.49 -21.33 6.46
C SER A 5 44.42 -20.38 7.01
N ASP A 6 44.76 -19.29 7.70
CA ASP A 6 43.76 -18.44 8.39
C ASP A 6 43.28 -17.21 7.58
N GLY A 7 43.53 -17.17 6.27
CA GLY A 7 43.19 -16.03 5.40
C GLY A 7 41.87 -16.17 4.64
N THR A 8 41.32 -17.38 4.49
CA THR A 8 40.20 -17.65 3.56
C THR A 8 38.83 -17.55 4.20
N VAL A 9 38.73 -17.60 5.53
CA VAL A 9 37.43 -17.62 6.23
C VAL A 9 36.87 -16.20 6.46
N ASN A 10 37.73 -15.19 6.51
CA ASN A 10 37.30 -13.79 6.73
C ASN A 10 36.83 -13.05 5.46
N GLY A 11 37.19 -13.53 4.26
CA GLY A 11 36.73 -12.95 2.99
C GLY A 11 35.26 -13.22 2.68
N GLN A 12 34.65 -14.25 3.29
CA GLN A 12 33.24 -14.59 3.06
C GLN A 12 32.26 -13.83 3.96
N ARG A 13 32.73 -13.16 5.01
CA ARG A 13 31.89 -12.37 5.93
C ARG A 13 31.63 -10.93 5.45
N ALA A 14 32.37 -10.45 4.45
CA ALA A 14 32.36 -9.05 4.03
C ALA A 14 31.35 -8.69 2.92
N ALA A 15 30.56 -9.64 2.40
CA ALA A 15 29.69 -9.35 1.24
C ALA A 15 28.32 -10.03 1.25
N MET A 16 27.75 -10.32 2.43
CA MET A 16 26.29 -10.25 2.55
C MET A 16 25.91 -8.77 2.49
N ARG A 17 25.99 -8.20 1.28
CA ARG A 17 25.31 -6.96 0.93
C ARG A 17 23.84 -7.21 1.22
N THR A 18 23.40 -6.75 2.38
CA THR A 18 22.00 -6.71 2.78
C THR A 18 21.22 -6.20 1.58
N GLY A 19 20.33 -7.05 1.07
CA GLY A 19 19.69 -6.90 -0.23
C GLY A 19 19.14 -5.50 -0.40
N VAL A 20 19.86 -4.68 -1.18
CA VAL A 20 19.37 -3.37 -1.59
C VAL A 20 18.26 -3.68 -2.59
N LEU A 21 17.00 -3.45 -2.21
CA LEU A 21 15.88 -3.47 -3.16
C LEU A 21 16.31 -2.74 -4.43
N PRO A 22 16.16 -3.36 -5.62
CA PRO A 22 16.44 -2.68 -6.86
C PRO A 22 15.73 -1.32 -6.84
N PRO A 23 16.44 -0.20 -7.11
CA PRO A 23 15.88 1.13 -6.95
C PRO A 23 14.60 1.33 -7.79
N GLY A 24 14.44 0.58 -8.88
CA GLY A 24 13.21 0.51 -9.67
C GLY A 24 11.99 -0.01 -8.90
N ARG A 25 12.13 -1.10 -8.13
CA ARG A 25 11.01 -1.69 -7.38
C ARG A 25 10.56 -0.77 -6.25
N ARG A 26 11.52 -0.11 -5.59
CA ARG A 26 11.22 0.92 -4.57
C ARG A 26 10.48 2.12 -5.16
N ARG A 27 10.91 2.62 -6.33
CA ARG A 27 10.21 3.69 -7.04
C ARG A 27 8.81 3.27 -7.48
N LEU A 28 8.64 2.04 -7.94
CA LEU A 28 7.33 1.51 -8.33
C LEU A 28 6.35 1.49 -7.13
N LEU A 29 6.81 1.03 -5.97
CA LEU A 29 6.00 1.03 -4.74
C LEU A 29 5.57 2.43 -4.32
N HIS A 30 6.53 3.38 -4.31
CA HIS A 30 6.21 4.77 -4.01
C HIS A 30 5.28 5.38 -5.06
N GLY A 31 5.46 5.05 -6.35
CA GLY A 31 4.61 5.51 -7.43
C GLY A 31 3.18 4.98 -7.33
N VAL A 32 3.00 3.70 -7.03
CA VAL A 32 1.67 3.10 -6.83
C VAL A 32 1.01 3.62 -5.56
N ALA A 33 1.75 3.75 -4.46
CA ALA A 33 1.22 4.33 -3.22
C ALA A 33 0.80 5.80 -3.39
N LEU A 34 1.63 6.60 -4.07
CA LEU A 34 1.27 7.97 -4.44
C LEU A 34 0.07 8.00 -5.39
N GLY A 35 0.01 7.08 -6.36
CA GLY A 35 -1.14 6.93 -7.26
C GLY A 35 -2.44 6.67 -6.52
N THR A 36 -2.46 5.66 -5.63
CA THR A 36 -3.61 5.37 -4.75
C THR A 36 -4.03 6.58 -3.93
N TRP A 37 -3.06 7.27 -3.32
CA TRP A 37 -3.34 8.43 -2.48
C TRP A 37 -3.87 9.63 -3.30
N SER A 38 -3.21 9.98 -4.41
CA SER A 38 -3.60 11.09 -5.27
C SER A 38 -4.98 10.85 -5.91
N THR A 39 -5.26 9.64 -6.39
CA THR A 39 -6.58 9.31 -6.95
C THR A 39 -7.70 9.41 -5.90
N GLY A 40 -7.45 8.98 -4.66
CA GLY A 40 -8.40 9.13 -3.56
C GLY A 40 -8.60 10.59 -3.13
N ALA A 41 -7.51 11.37 -3.04
CA ALA A 41 -7.57 12.79 -2.72
C ALA A 41 -8.33 13.59 -3.79
N VAL A 42 -8.07 13.31 -5.07
CA VAL A 42 -8.81 13.93 -6.18
C VAL A 42 -10.28 13.55 -6.10
N TRP A 43 -10.60 12.28 -5.80
CA TRP A 43 -11.99 11.87 -5.61
C TRP A 43 -12.69 12.65 -4.48
N LEU A 44 -12.05 12.81 -3.32
CA LEU A 44 -12.58 13.60 -2.20
C LEU A 44 -12.84 15.05 -2.60
N VAL A 45 -11.93 15.66 -3.35
CA VAL A 45 -12.12 17.04 -3.85
C VAL A 45 -13.36 17.11 -4.74
N PHE A 46 -13.52 16.19 -5.69
CA PHE A 46 -14.72 16.17 -6.53
C PHE A 46 -15.99 15.85 -5.73
N HIS A 47 -15.90 15.01 -4.70
CA HIS A 47 -17.05 14.64 -3.89
C HIS A 47 -17.54 15.79 -2.98
N TYR A 48 -16.61 16.53 -2.37
CA TYR A 48 -16.96 17.62 -1.46
C TYR A 48 -17.16 18.98 -2.16
N PHE A 49 -16.38 19.28 -3.21
CA PHE A 49 -16.38 20.60 -3.86
C PHE A 49 -17.17 20.65 -5.17
N VAL A 50 -17.35 19.52 -5.86
CA VAL A 50 -18.06 19.48 -7.15
C VAL A 50 -19.41 18.78 -6.97
N ARG A 51 -20.38 19.53 -6.47
CA ARG A 51 -21.79 19.12 -6.43
C ARG A 51 -22.49 19.61 -7.68
N VAL A 52 -23.02 18.68 -8.47
CA VAL A 52 -23.89 19.01 -9.59
C VAL A 52 -25.32 18.88 -9.09
N VAL A 53 -25.99 20.02 -8.99
CA VAL A 53 -27.43 20.04 -8.72
C VAL A 53 -28.13 19.88 -10.06
N ASP A 54 -28.85 18.79 -10.25
CA ASP A 54 -29.64 18.57 -11.46
C ASP A 54 -30.80 19.58 -11.52
N GLU A 55 -31.42 19.73 -12.70
CA GLU A 55 -32.53 20.66 -12.97
C GLU A 55 -33.75 20.48 -12.04
N PHE A 56 -33.83 19.34 -11.33
CA PHE A 56 -34.85 18.98 -10.34
C PHE A 56 -34.42 19.13 -8.87
N GLY A 57 -33.23 19.69 -8.59
CA GLY A 57 -32.72 19.90 -7.23
C GLY A 57 -32.16 18.65 -6.54
N PHE A 58 -32.00 17.53 -7.26
CA PHE A 58 -31.31 16.35 -6.75
C PHE A 58 -29.79 16.52 -6.89
N ASP A 59 -29.06 16.30 -5.78
CA ASP A 59 -27.60 16.25 -5.74
C ASP A 59 -27.16 15.00 -6.51
N ASN A 60 -26.79 15.15 -7.78
CA ASN A 60 -26.39 14.02 -8.62
C ASN A 60 -24.86 13.97 -8.71
N PRO A 61 -24.20 12.87 -8.34
CA PRO A 61 -22.75 12.79 -8.35
C PRO A 61 -22.20 12.92 -9.77
N HIS A 62 -21.23 13.81 -9.97
CA HIS A 62 -20.60 14.05 -11.27
C HIS A 62 -20.05 12.73 -11.85
N PRO A 63 -20.28 12.38 -13.13
CA PRO A 63 -19.92 11.07 -13.70
C PRO A 63 -18.41 10.77 -13.64
N GLN A 64 -17.56 11.80 -13.53
CA GLN A 64 -16.12 11.64 -13.32
C GLN A 64 -15.75 11.07 -11.94
N GLN A 65 -16.58 11.22 -10.90
CA GLN A 65 -16.35 10.64 -9.58
C GLN A 65 -16.21 9.12 -9.66
N ARG A 66 -16.97 8.47 -10.55
CA ARG A 66 -16.91 7.02 -10.78
C ARG A 66 -15.55 6.57 -11.33
N TRP A 67 -14.96 7.33 -12.24
CA TRP A 67 -13.66 7.01 -12.83
C TRP A 67 -12.51 7.12 -11.82
N TRP A 68 -12.56 8.12 -10.93
CA TRP A 68 -11.58 8.26 -9.85
C TRP A 68 -11.67 7.13 -8.82
N LEU A 69 -12.88 6.66 -8.48
CA LEU A 69 -13.08 5.48 -7.63
C LEU A 69 -12.53 4.20 -8.27
N ILE A 70 -12.81 3.98 -9.56
CA ILE A 70 -12.27 2.82 -10.29
C ILE A 70 -10.75 2.90 -10.33
N GLY A 71 -10.18 4.08 -10.62
CA GLY A 71 -8.74 4.30 -10.62
C GLY A 71 -8.12 4.00 -9.26
N HIS A 72 -8.69 4.55 -8.19
CA HIS A 72 -8.25 4.30 -6.81
C HIS A 72 -8.29 2.81 -6.48
N ALA A 73 -9.39 2.11 -6.80
CA ALA A 73 -9.50 0.67 -6.58
C ALA A 73 -8.40 -0.11 -7.32
N VAL A 74 -8.15 0.18 -8.61
CA VAL A 74 -7.10 -0.46 -9.40
C VAL A 74 -5.70 -0.23 -8.81
N PHE A 75 -5.39 1.01 -8.41
CA PHE A 75 -4.10 1.33 -7.78
C PHE A 75 -3.97 0.66 -6.41
N SER A 76 -5.03 0.61 -5.60
CA SER A 76 -5.05 -0.07 -4.31
C SER A 76 -4.80 -1.58 -4.46
N PHE A 77 -5.42 -2.23 -5.44
CA PHE A 77 -5.14 -3.64 -5.76
C PHE A 77 -3.68 -3.86 -6.18
N ALA A 78 -3.14 -2.98 -7.03
CA ALA A 78 -1.73 -3.04 -7.42
C ALA A 78 -0.79 -2.84 -6.21
N ALA A 79 -1.15 -1.95 -5.28
CA ALA A 79 -0.39 -1.70 -4.05
C ALA A 79 -0.33 -2.96 -3.17
N VAL A 80 -1.48 -3.59 -2.92
CA VAL A 80 -1.59 -4.84 -2.14
C VAL A 80 -0.82 -5.97 -2.81
N TRP A 81 -0.94 -6.13 -4.13
CA TRP A 81 -0.22 -7.14 -4.89
C TRP A 81 1.29 -6.96 -4.76
N LEU A 82 1.80 -5.76 -5.07
CA LEU A 82 3.23 -5.46 -4.97
C LEU A 82 3.75 -5.64 -3.55
N PHE A 83 2.97 -5.23 -2.55
CA PHE A 83 3.32 -5.43 -1.14
C PHE A 83 3.41 -6.91 -0.78
N GLY A 84 2.46 -7.73 -1.22
CA GLY A 84 2.51 -9.19 -1.06
C GLY A 84 3.75 -9.82 -1.69
N THR A 85 4.15 -9.38 -2.89
CA THR A 85 5.39 -9.88 -3.51
C THR A 85 6.65 -9.46 -2.74
N LEU A 86 6.64 -8.28 -2.12
CA LEU A 86 7.78 -7.77 -1.36
C LEU A 86 7.85 -8.40 0.03
N TRP A 87 6.72 -8.74 0.64
CA TRP A 87 6.63 -9.39 1.94
C TRP A 87 7.48 -10.67 2.01
N SER A 88 7.29 -11.57 1.04
CA SER A 88 7.98 -12.87 1.01
C SER A 88 9.50 -12.73 0.85
N ASP A 89 9.96 -11.73 0.10
CA ASP A 89 11.38 -11.55 -0.20
C ASP A 89 12.11 -10.64 0.80
N HIS A 90 11.43 -9.68 1.42
CA HIS A 90 12.05 -8.70 2.32
C HIS A 90 11.67 -8.88 3.79
N VAL A 91 10.38 -9.07 4.08
CA VAL A 91 9.92 -9.15 5.48
C VAL A 91 10.24 -10.52 6.07
N VAL A 92 9.90 -11.60 5.37
CA VAL A 92 10.19 -12.98 5.83
C VAL A 92 11.70 -13.22 5.92
N ARG A 93 12.47 -12.76 4.93
CA ARG A 93 13.94 -12.89 4.95
C ARG A 93 14.58 -12.02 6.04
N GLY A 94 14.09 -10.79 6.24
CA GLY A 94 14.55 -9.89 7.30
C GLY A 94 14.28 -10.43 8.71
N TRP A 95 13.11 -11.05 8.92
CA TRP A 95 12.79 -11.73 10.17
C TRP A 95 13.65 -12.98 10.40
N LYS A 96 13.89 -13.80 9.36
CA LYS A 96 14.83 -14.93 9.45
C LYS A 96 16.27 -14.49 9.74
N ALA A 97 16.67 -13.31 9.27
CA ALA A 97 17.99 -12.71 9.55
C ALA A 97 18.10 -12.04 10.94
N GLY A 98 17.08 -12.16 11.80
CA GLY A 98 17.08 -11.58 13.15
C GLY A 98 16.97 -10.05 13.18
N MET A 99 16.76 -9.40 12.04
CA MET A 99 16.52 -7.97 11.96
C MET A 99 15.08 -7.70 12.36
N ARG A 100 14.85 -7.49 13.67
CA ARG A 100 13.55 -7.17 14.30
C ARG A 100 13.02 -5.80 13.85
N LYS A 101 12.65 -5.65 12.57
CA LYS A 101 11.99 -4.45 12.06
C LYS A 101 10.47 -4.72 12.04
N PRO A 102 9.71 -4.24 13.04
CA PRO A 102 8.26 -4.40 13.06
C PRO A 102 7.56 -3.66 11.91
N SER A 103 8.27 -2.75 11.22
CA SER A 103 7.74 -1.91 10.14
C SER A 103 7.06 -2.69 9.00
N GLY A 104 7.52 -3.91 8.70
CA GLY A 104 6.88 -4.75 7.69
C GLY A 104 5.49 -5.22 8.15
N GLY A 105 5.41 -5.74 9.38
CA GLY A 105 4.18 -6.26 9.97
C GLY A 105 3.13 -5.16 10.23
N THR A 106 3.56 -3.99 10.72
CA THR A 106 2.65 -2.85 10.88
C THR A 106 2.11 -2.36 9.54
N LEU A 107 2.95 -2.27 8.50
CA LEU A 107 2.50 -1.87 7.17
C LEU A 107 1.51 -2.88 6.57
N PHE A 108 1.72 -4.18 6.80
CA PHE A 108 0.76 -5.22 6.41
C PHE A 108 -0.58 -5.06 7.14
N GLY A 109 -0.54 -4.90 8.47
CA GLY A 109 -1.76 -4.71 9.26
C GLY A 109 -2.56 -3.49 8.80
N VAL A 110 -1.88 -2.39 8.51
CA VAL A 110 -2.50 -1.17 7.96
C VAL A 110 -3.09 -1.42 6.56
N LEU A 111 -2.38 -2.11 5.66
CA LEU A 111 -2.89 -2.44 4.32
C LEU A 111 -4.13 -3.34 4.37
N VAL A 112 -4.13 -4.36 5.24
CA VAL A 112 -5.28 -5.24 5.45
C VAL A 112 -6.44 -4.43 6.02
N TRP A 113 -6.18 -3.57 7.01
CA TRP A 113 -7.19 -2.69 7.58
C TRP A 113 -7.85 -1.79 6.52
N LEU A 114 -7.05 -1.07 5.71
CA LEU A 114 -7.57 -0.24 4.61
C LEU A 114 -8.37 -1.05 3.59
N THR A 115 -7.95 -2.27 3.28
CA THR A 115 -8.65 -3.13 2.32
C THR A 115 -10.01 -3.56 2.85
N ILE A 116 -10.05 -3.98 4.13
CA ILE A 116 -11.30 -4.41 4.77
C ILE A 116 -12.26 -3.24 4.90
N SER A 117 -11.80 -2.07 5.35
CA SER A 117 -12.66 -0.88 5.47
C SER A 117 -13.14 -0.38 4.10
N GLY A 118 -12.32 -0.46 3.05
CA GLY A 118 -12.74 -0.15 1.68
C GLY A 118 -13.80 -1.10 1.13
N CYS A 119 -13.65 -2.41 1.34
CA CYS A 119 -14.67 -3.40 0.96
C CYS A 119 -15.96 -3.22 1.78
N ALA A 120 -15.82 -2.94 3.07
CA ALA A 120 -16.95 -2.68 3.96
C ALA A 120 -17.73 -1.45 3.51
N LEU A 121 -17.09 -0.38 3.04
CA LEU A 121 -17.77 0.78 2.41
C LEU A 121 -18.58 0.40 1.17
N TYR A 122 -18.11 -0.57 0.38
CA TYR A 122 -18.78 -1.00 -0.84
C TYR A 122 -19.96 -1.93 -0.56
N TYR A 123 -19.87 -2.79 0.46
CA TYR A 123 -20.87 -3.82 0.74
C TYR A 123 -21.83 -3.51 1.90
N LEU A 124 -21.47 -2.63 2.84
CA LEU A 124 -22.36 -2.21 3.93
C LEU A 124 -23.31 -1.11 3.45
N GLY A 125 -24.57 -1.48 3.22
CA GLY A 125 -25.61 -0.58 2.74
C GLY A 125 -26.33 0.22 3.84
N SER A 126 -26.08 -0.03 5.13
CA SER A 126 -26.67 0.75 6.22
C SER A 126 -25.87 2.03 6.47
N ASP A 127 -26.54 3.18 6.44
CA ASP A 127 -25.92 4.51 6.56
C ASP A 127 -25.04 4.69 7.81
N GLU A 128 -25.42 4.09 8.94
CA GLU A 128 -24.65 4.16 10.19
C GLU A 128 -23.31 3.45 10.07
N TRP A 129 -23.30 2.18 9.63
CA TRP A 129 -22.06 1.44 9.41
C TRP A 129 -21.20 2.06 8.31
N ARG A 130 -21.82 2.66 7.29
CA ARG A 130 -21.10 3.36 6.23
C ARG A 130 -20.33 4.58 6.75
N SER A 131 -20.90 5.34 7.69
CA SER A 131 -20.22 6.46 8.35
C SER A 131 -19.00 6.01 9.15
N TRP A 132 -19.18 5.02 10.03
CA TRP A 132 -18.08 4.47 10.83
C TRP A 132 -16.96 3.89 9.96
N THR A 133 -17.33 3.18 8.89
CA THR A 133 -16.35 2.58 7.98
C THR A 133 -15.63 3.64 7.15
N SER A 134 -16.30 4.74 6.79
CA SER A 134 -15.66 5.88 6.11
C SER A 134 -14.66 6.60 7.00
N LEU A 135 -14.85 6.57 8.31
CA LEU A 135 -13.95 7.19 9.28
C LEU A 135 -12.78 6.26 9.64
N ALA A 136 -13.03 4.95 9.58
CA ALA A 136 -12.03 3.91 9.78
C ALA A 136 -11.09 3.70 8.58
N HIS A 137 -11.53 4.06 7.37
CA HIS A 137 -10.76 3.99 6.12
C HIS A 137 -9.92 5.25 5.92
#